data_AF-A0A225W977-F1
#
_entry.id   AF-A0A225W977-F1
#
_cell.length_a   1.000
_cell.length_b   1.000
_cell.length_c   1.000
_cell.angle_alpha   90.00
_cell.angle_beta   90.00
_cell.angle_gamma   90.00
#
_symmetry.space_group_name_H-M   'P 1'
#
loop_
_entity.id
_entity.type
_entity.pdbx_description
1 polymer ?
#
loop_
_entity_poly.entity_id
_entity_poly.type
_entity_poly.pdbx_seq_one_letter_code
_entity_poly.pdbx_strand_id
1 'polypeptide(L)'
;MLIIDEISMMTKLDWLKLDKLLRQRKRISGVPFRGVHIVLVGHFLQLPPVGSDPICIDPRNKLKYSTDNIEGFLLWRRFESVIVLEESVRFRDDPEWGAGCAQARVGNWTPPFIKLINSRLVRERADRNWSTNTVFVTPDNLTRTAINSEFIKEAAKQLPLGKYPIRLVVQFSSSLSGLSRREVEYVMGLPDSRFGRMAPFIDLVEGMPVQVTENVRPAKGAANSTLGTLERVVFSPGTRFKLVRDCNANMIVQVPTKPPCTLCYALIEALMCLHLTPQWIMRFFLCFRKRRCHVGNPRLYPSCHSQQFVSSAKS
;
A
#
# COMPACT_ATOMS: atom_id res chain seq x y z
N MET A 1 8.35 -13.88 -23.19
CA MET A 1 8.98 -12.67 -22.63
C MET A 1 8.37 -12.42 -21.26
N LEU A 2 9.16 -11.96 -20.29
CA LEU A 2 8.72 -11.57 -18.95
C LEU A 2 9.16 -10.12 -18.69
N ILE A 3 8.22 -9.27 -18.29
CA ILE A 3 8.51 -7.88 -17.90
C ILE A 3 8.27 -7.78 -16.41
N ILE A 4 9.24 -7.23 -15.68
CA ILE A 4 9.16 -7.02 -14.24
C ILE A 4 9.34 -5.53 -13.99
N ASP A 5 8.27 -4.88 -13.56
CA ASP A 5 8.29 -3.48 -13.14
C ASP A 5 8.62 -3.35 -11.65
N GLU A 6 9.03 -2.14 -11.23
CA GLU A 6 9.45 -1.79 -9.88
C GLU A 6 10.49 -2.74 -9.28
N ILE A 7 11.50 -3.09 -10.08
CA ILE A 7 12.58 -4.02 -9.72
C ILE A 7 13.34 -3.62 -8.45
N SER A 8 13.30 -2.34 -8.06
CA SER A 8 13.92 -1.84 -6.82
C SER A 8 13.34 -2.47 -5.56
N MET A 9 12.11 -2.97 -5.61
CA MET A 9 11.43 -3.62 -4.49
C MET A 9 11.61 -5.15 -4.47
N MET A 10 12.31 -5.73 -5.44
CA MET A 10 12.56 -7.17 -5.50
C MET A 10 13.70 -7.57 -4.56
N THR A 11 13.54 -8.71 -3.88
CA THR A 11 14.62 -9.31 -3.08
C THR A 11 15.46 -10.28 -3.91
N LYS A 12 16.70 -10.52 -3.49
CA LYS A 12 17.57 -11.53 -4.10
C LYS A 12 16.98 -12.94 -4.01
N LEU A 13 16.24 -13.22 -2.94
CA LEU A 13 15.58 -14.51 -2.72
C LEU A 13 14.40 -14.71 -3.67
N ASP A 14 13.56 -13.69 -3.87
CA ASP A 14 12.45 -13.74 -4.83
C ASP A 14 12.98 -13.92 -6.25
N TRP A 15 14.08 -13.22 -6.57
CA TRP A 15 14.74 -13.31 -7.86
C TRP A 15 15.31 -14.69 -8.14
N LEU A 16 16.02 -15.27 -7.16
CA LEU A 16 16.54 -16.62 -7.26
C LEU A 16 15.41 -17.67 -7.34
N LYS A 17 14.32 -17.47 -6.60
CA LYS A 17 13.13 -18.33 -6.65
C LYS A 17 12.51 -18.33 -8.04
N LEU A 18 12.42 -17.17 -8.70
CA LEU A 18 11.93 -17.07 -10.07
C LEU A 18 12.80 -17.90 -11.03
N ASP A 19 14.13 -17.78 -10.96
CA ASP A 19 15.02 -18.58 -11.80
C ASP A 19 14.89 -20.08 -11.51
N LYS A 20 14.86 -20.50 -10.23
CA LYS A 20 14.63 -21.90 -9.83
C LYS A 20 13.30 -22.44 -10.42
N LEU A 21 12.22 -21.66 -10.39
CA LEU A 21 10.94 -22.04 -10.99
C LEU A 21 11.02 -22.17 -12.51
N LEU A 22 11.66 -21.22 -13.19
CA LEU A 22 11.86 -21.29 -14.64
C LEU A 22 12.71 -22.51 -15.00
N ARG A 23 13.73 -22.82 -14.19
CA ARG A 23 14.58 -24.01 -14.36
C ARG A 23 13.83 -25.33 -14.29
N GLN A 24 12.83 -25.41 -13.42
CA GLN A 24 11.97 -26.59 -13.27
C GLN A 24 10.97 -26.73 -14.43
N ARG A 25 10.49 -25.61 -14.97
CA ARG A 25 9.40 -25.62 -15.97
C ARG A 25 9.89 -25.67 -17.41
N LYS A 26 11.14 -25.28 -17.70
CA LYS A 26 11.71 -25.24 -19.04
C LYS A 26 12.90 -26.18 -19.18
N ARG A 27 12.96 -26.90 -20.31
CA ARG A 27 13.97 -27.94 -20.63
C ARG A 27 15.27 -27.40 -21.27
N ILE A 28 15.45 -26.07 -21.37
CA ILE A 28 16.60 -25.47 -22.04
C ILE A 28 17.78 -25.31 -21.05
N SER A 29 18.74 -26.24 -21.06
CA SER A 29 19.91 -26.18 -20.18
C SER A 29 20.94 -25.11 -20.61
N GLY A 30 21.87 -24.77 -19.71
CA GLY A 30 23.03 -23.93 -20.03
C GLY A 30 22.80 -22.42 -20.13
N VAL A 31 21.55 -21.93 -20.19
CA VAL A 31 21.25 -20.49 -20.33
C VAL A 31 20.51 -19.91 -19.10
N PRO A 32 20.79 -18.66 -18.69
CA PRO A 32 20.03 -17.98 -17.63
C PRO A 32 18.52 -17.99 -17.91
N PHE A 33 17.71 -18.15 -16.86
CA PHE A 33 16.24 -18.17 -16.94
C PHE A 33 15.67 -19.15 -17.97
N ARG A 34 16.45 -20.17 -18.38
CA ARG A 34 16.09 -21.15 -19.41
C ARG A 34 15.62 -20.50 -20.73
N GLY A 35 16.28 -19.41 -21.14
CA GLY A 35 16.01 -18.73 -22.41
C GLY A 35 14.75 -17.86 -22.42
N VAL A 36 14.23 -17.48 -21.25
CA VAL A 36 13.19 -16.45 -21.18
C VAL A 36 13.84 -15.09 -21.37
N HIS A 37 13.39 -14.33 -22.38
CA HIS A 37 13.70 -12.89 -22.46
C HIS A 37 13.05 -12.16 -21.29
N ILE A 38 13.88 -11.54 -20.44
CA ILE A 38 13.44 -10.76 -19.28
C ILE A 38 13.78 -9.29 -19.50
N VAL A 39 12.81 -8.42 -19.28
CA VAL A 39 12.98 -6.97 -19.22
C VAL A 39 12.70 -6.51 -17.80
N LEU A 40 13.68 -5.86 -17.19
CA LEU A 40 13.58 -5.31 -15.83
C LEU A 40 13.40 -3.80 -15.93
N VAL A 41 12.38 -3.28 -15.27
CA VAL A 41 12.02 -1.86 -15.25
C VAL A 41 11.91 -1.41 -13.79
N GLY A 42 12.39 -0.20 -13.50
CA GLY A 42 12.23 0.41 -12.18
C GLY A 42 13.36 1.38 -11.85
N HIS A 43 13.34 1.90 -10.63
CA HIS A 43 14.30 2.91 -10.19
C HIS A 43 14.83 2.64 -8.78
N PHE A 44 16.12 2.30 -8.67
CA PHE A 44 16.75 1.93 -7.39
C PHE A 44 16.91 3.05 -6.36
N LEU A 45 16.67 4.32 -6.71
CA LEU A 45 16.59 5.41 -5.71
C LEU A 45 15.15 5.61 -5.18
N GLN A 46 14.19 4.79 -5.62
CA GLN A 46 12.89 4.68 -4.97
C GLN A 46 12.96 3.72 -3.77
N LEU A 47 11.82 3.13 -3.41
CA LEU A 47 11.72 2.27 -2.24
C LEU A 47 12.51 0.96 -2.44
N PRO A 48 13.34 0.57 -1.45
CA PRO A 48 13.98 -0.73 -1.42
C PRO A 48 12.97 -1.83 -1.03
N PRO A 49 13.34 -3.13 -1.14
CA PRO A 49 12.53 -4.19 -0.58
C PRO A 49 12.38 -4.02 0.92
N VAL A 50 11.24 -4.47 1.47
CA VAL A 50 10.95 -4.31 2.89
C VAL A 50 11.77 -5.30 3.69
N GLY A 51 12.60 -4.80 4.61
CA GLY A 51 13.41 -5.63 5.50
C GLY A 51 14.53 -6.40 4.80
N SER A 52 14.90 -6.00 3.59
CA SER A 52 15.96 -6.62 2.80
C SER A 52 16.71 -5.58 1.98
N ASP A 53 17.81 -5.98 1.35
CA ASP A 53 18.58 -5.12 0.46
C ASP A 53 18.12 -5.30 -1.00
N PRO A 54 18.09 -4.22 -1.81
CA PRO A 54 17.83 -4.31 -3.25
C PRO A 54 18.72 -5.33 -3.94
N ILE A 55 18.25 -5.93 -5.04
CA ILE A 55 19.02 -6.94 -5.80
C ILE A 55 20.40 -6.45 -6.27
N CYS A 56 20.55 -5.14 -6.50
CA CYS A 56 21.78 -4.52 -6.97
C CYS A 56 22.85 -4.33 -5.90
N ILE A 57 22.53 -4.48 -4.60
CA ILE A 57 23.49 -4.33 -3.51
C ILE A 57 24.29 -5.61 -3.34
N ASP A 58 25.63 -5.51 -3.39
CA ASP A 58 26.54 -6.63 -3.19
C ASP A 58 26.43 -7.17 -1.74
N PRO A 59 26.07 -8.45 -1.54
CA PRO A 59 25.92 -9.02 -0.22
C PRO A 59 27.24 -9.12 0.56
N ARG A 60 28.41 -9.12 -0.12
CA ARG A 60 29.73 -9.23 0.53
C ARG A 60 30.08 -8.02 1.39
N ASN A 61 29.41 -6.89 1.16
CA ASN A 61 29.56 -5.67 1.97
C ASN A 61 28.76 -5.74 3.29
N LYS A 62 28.11 -6.88 3.60
CA LYS A 62 27.28 -7.07 4.79
C LYS A 62 27.94 -8.04 5.76
N LEU A 63 27.72 -7.79 7.06
CA LEU A 63 28.21 -8.65 8.15
C LEU A 63 27.65 -10.08 8.09
N LYS A 64 26.45 -10.26 7.54
CA LYS A 64 25.79 -11.56 7.38
C LYS A 64 25.15 -11.63 6.00
N TYR A 65 25.49 -12.67 5.25
CA TYR A 65 24.86 -13.03 3.99
C TYR A 65 24.82 -14.55 3.84
N SER A 66 23.94 -15.04 2.96
CA SER A 66 23.81 -16.47 2.65
C SER A 66 24.31 -16.77 1.24
N THR A 67 24.53 -18.05 0.94
CA THR A 67 24.83 -18.51 -0.42
C THR A 67 23.75 -18.10 -1.42
N ASP A 68 22.47 -18.18 -1.03
CA ASP A 68 21.35 -17.73 -1.88
C ASP A 68 21.42 -16.22 -2.18
N ASN A 69 21.91 -15.39 -1.24
CA ASN A 69 22.11 -13.96 -1.49
C ASN A 69 23.23 -13.74 -2.53
N ILE A 70 24.33 -14.49 -2.45
CA ILE A 70 25.41 -14.41 -3.45
C ILE A 70 24.89 -14.86 -4.82
N GLU A 71 24.19 -16.00 -4.89
CA GLU A 71 23.66 -16.54 -6.13
C GLU A 71 22.65 -15.58 -6.79
N GLY A 72 21.72 -15.02 -6.00
CA GLY A 72 20.77 -14.03 -6.49
C GLY A 72 21.45 -12.75 -7.01
N PHE A 73 22.50 -12.28 -6.33
CA PHE A 73 23.28 -11.13 -6.81
C PHE A 73 24.04 -11.45 -8.11
N LEU A 74 24.68 -12.61 -8.21
CA LEU A 74 25.38 -13.05 -9.43
C LEU A 74 24.42 -13.23 -10.59
N LEU A 75 23.19 -13.67 -10.32
CA LEU A 75 22.14 -13.79 -11.33
C LEU A 75 21.69 -12.41 -11.83
N TRP A 76 21.51 -11.42 -10.94
CA TRP A 76 21.28 -10.03 -11.35
C TRP A 76 22.42 -9.49 -12.23
N ARG A 77 23.67 -9.78 -11.88
CA ARG A 77 24.85 -9.35 -12.66
C ARG A 77 24.94 -9.92 -14.08
N ARG A 78 24.08 -10.88 -14.45
CA ARG A 78 23.99 -11.38 -15.84
C ARG A 78 23.33 -10.37 -16.79
N PHE A 79 22.70 -9.32 -16.27
CA PHE A 79 22.13 -8.25 -17.08
C PHE A 79 23.24 -7.26 -17.43
N GLU A 80 23.71 -7.32 -18.67
CA GLU A 80 24.80 -6.46 -19.19
C GLU A 80 24.25 -5.24 -19.94
N SER A 81 23.07 -5.36 -20.54
CA SER A 81 22.40 -4.25 -21.22
C SER A 81 21.56 -3.45 -20.24
N VAL A 82 21.92 -2.18 -20.07
CA VAL A 82 21.20 -1.22 -19.23
C VAL A 82 20.87 0.01 -20.08
N ILE A 83 19.59 0.38 -20.09
CA ILE A 83 19.10 1.58 -20.77
C ILE A 83 18.61 2.54 -19.68
N VAL A 84 19.18 3.74 -19.64
CA VAL A 84 18.77 4.80 -18.71
C VAL A 84 17.89 5.79 -19.46
N LEU A 85 16.66 5.99 -18.97
CA LEU A 85 15.77 7.03 -19.49
C LEU A 85 16.03 8.33 -18.74
N GLU A 86 16.35 9.39 -19.46
CA GLU A 86 16.75 10.69 -18.88
C GLU A 86 15.58 11.66 -18.72
N GLU A 87 14.60 11.59 -19.61
CA GLU A 87 13.48 12.52 -19.63
C GLU A 87 12.32 12.05 -18.75
N SER A 88 11.85 12.94 -17.86
CA SER A 88 10.62 12.74 -17.08
C SER A 88 9.45 13.46 -17.74
N VAL A 89 8.58 12.70 -18.41
CA VAL A 89 7.34 13.24 -18.98
C VAL A 89 6.30 13.65 -17.93
N ARG A 90 6.46 13.20 -16.67
CA ARG A 90 5.51 13.46 -15.57
C ARG A 90 5.37 14.94 -15.23
N PHE A 91 6.44 15.71 -15.41
CA PHE A 91 6.53 17.10 -14.99
C PHE A 91 6.68 18.03 -16.20
N ARG A 92 6.19 17.61 -17.39
CA ARG A 92 6.28 18.40 -18.62
C ARG A 92 5.64 19.79 -18.47
N ASP A 93 4.52 19.84 -17.75
CA ASP A 93 3.75 21.07 -17.51
C ASP A 93 4.17 21.79 -16.21
N ASP A 94 5.15 21.26 -15.46
CA ASP A 94 5.72 21.87 -14.25
C ASP A 94 7.24 21.57 -14.14
N PRO A 95 8.06 22.17 -15.04
CA PRO A 95 9.49 21.86 -15.12
C PRO A 95 10.29 22.30 -13.90
N GLU A 96 9.86 23.37 -13.20
CA GLU A 96 10.49 23.83 -11.95
C GLU A 96 10.36 22.76 -10.86
N TRP A 97 9.15 22.21 -10.67
CA TRP A 97 8.93 21.10 -9.76
C TRP A 97 9.71 19.85 -10.18
N GLY A 98 9.70 19.54 -11.48
CA GLY A 98 10.45 18.40 -12.04
C GLY A 98 11.95 18.48 -11.76
N ALA A 99 12.56 19.64 -11.95
CA ALA A 99 13.97 19.88 -11.66
C ALA A 99 14.29 19.71 -10.17
N GLY A 100 13.44 20.25 -9.30
CA GLY A 100 13.55 20.06 -7.86
C GLY A 100 13.46 18.59 -7.44
N CYS A 101 12.48 17.85 -7.97
CA CYS A 101 12.35 16.41 -7.75
C CYS A 101 13.58 15.63 -8.23
N ALA A 102 14.17 16.01 -9.37
CA ALA A 102 15.36 15.36 -9.91
C ALA A 102 16.59 15.52 -9.00
N GLN A 103 16.76 16.68 -8.37
CA GLN A 103 17.81 16.95 -7.38
C GLN A 103 17.54 16.20 -6.06
N ALA A 104 16.32 16.28 -5.54
CA ALA A 104 15.92 15.60 -4.31
C ALA A 104 16.08 14.08 -4.40
N ARG A 105 15.84 13.50 -5.58
CA ARG A 105 16.02 12.08 -5.89
C ARG A 105 17.45 11.58 -5.63
N VAL A 106 18.47 12.42 -5.84
CA VAL A 106 19.87 12.10 -5.57
C VAL A 106 20.34 12.61 -4.20
N GLY A 107 19.40 13.05 -3.35
CA GLY A 107 19.67 13.56 -2.01
C GLY A 107 20.03 15.05 -1.94
N ASN A 108 20.01 15.77 -3.07
CA ASN A 108 20.28 17.21 -3.10
C ASN A 108 19.01 18.03 -2.89
N TRP A 109 18.77 18.49 -1.67
CA TRP A 109 17.61 19.31 -1.31
C TRP A 109 17.96 20.79 -1.32
N THR A 110 17.75 21.47 -2.45
CA THR A 110 18.14 22.88 -2.60
C THR A 110 17.24 23.80 -1.77
N PRO A 111 17.76 24.89 -1.19
CA PRO A 111 16.96 25.85 -0.44
C PRO A 111 15.74 26.40 -1.22
N PRO A 112 15.85 26.74 -2.53
CA PRO A 112 14.69 27.12 -3.32
C PRO A 112 13.61 26.03 -3.39
N PHE A 113 14.00 24.77 -3.58
CA PHE A 113 13.04 23.66 -3.67
C PHE A 113 12.36 23.38 -2.32
N ILE A 114 13.10 23.45 -1.21
CA ILE A 114 12.52 23.34 0.14
C ILE A 114 11.51 24.48 0.38
N LYS A 115 11.85 25.72 0.00
CA LYS A 115 10.93 26.86 0.09
C LYS A 115 9.68 26.64 -0.75
N LEU A 116 9.84 26.12 -1.98
CA LEU A 116 8.74 25.78 -2.88
C LEU A 116 7.80 24.71 -2.28
N ILE A 117 8.34 23.67 -1.64
CA ILE A 117 7.52 22.67 -0.91
C ILE A 117 6.79 23.32 0.27
N ASN A 118 7.51 24.07 1.10
CA ASN A 118 6.94 24.69 2.30
C ASN A 118 5.88 25.75 1.99
N SER A 119 5.92 26.37 0.82
CA SER A 119 4.85 27.28 0.35
C SER A 119 3.51 26.58 0.16
N ARG A 120 3.50 25.25 -0.03
CA ARG A 120 2.29 24.42 -0.19
C ARG A 120 1.80 23.80 1.12
N LEU A 121 2.48 24.06 2.24
CA LEU A 121 2.10 23.53 3.55
C LEU A 121 0.73 24.11 3.97
N VAL A 122 -0.22 23.22 4.24
CA VAL A 122 -1.54 23.59 4.76
C VAL A 122 -1.43 23.66 6.28
N ARG A 123 -1.51 24.88 6.85
CA ARG A 123 -1.41 25.12 8.30
C ARG A 123 -2.77 25.33 8.98
N GLU A 124 -3.69 26.00 8.32
CA GLU A 124 -5.03 26.26 8.83
C GLU A 124 -6.08 25.44 8.07
N ARG A 125 -7.23 25.22 8.71
CA ARG A 125 -8.45 24.63 8.12
C ARG A 125 -9.07 25.46 6.98
N ALA A 126 -8.33 26.44 6.43
CA ALA A 126 -8.81 27.34 5.40
C ALA A 126 -9.35 26.53 4.21
N ASP A 127 -10.57 26.89 3.79
CA ASP A 127 -11.42 26.27 2.78
C ASP A 127 -10.66 25.86 1.52
N ARG A 128 -10.10 24.65 1.53
CA ARG A 128 -9.77 23.97 0.29
C ARG A 128 -10.96 23.13 -0.09
N ASN A 129 -11.53 23.44 -1.26
CA ASN A 129 -12.33 22.48 -2.01
C ASN A 129 -11.41 21.35 -2.47
N TRP A 130 -11.15 20.40 -1.56
CA TRP A 130 -10.50 19.15 -1.92
C TRP A 130 -11.39 18.43 -2.93
N SER A 131 -10.82 18.09 -4.09
CA SER A 131 -11.54 17.27 -5.05
C SER A 131 -11.85 15.90 -4.42
N THR A 132 -12.94 15.27 -4.83
CA THR A 132 -13.27 13.87 -4.48
C THR A 132 -12.16 12.88 -4.88
N ASN A 133 -11.26 13.29 -5.78
CA ASN A 133 -10.14 12.49 -6.28
C ASN A 133 -8.83 12.74 -5.52
N THR A 134 -8.87 13.50 -4.42
CA THR A 134 -7.69 13.76 -3.59
C THR A 134 -7.17 12.46 -2.97
N VAL A 135 -5.87 12.22 -3.09
CA VAL A 135 -5.20 11.07 -2.48
C VAL A 135 -4.28 11.54 -1.35
N PHE A 136 -4.44 10.97 -0.17
CA PHE A 136 -3.55 11.17 0.97
C PHE A 136 -2.44 10.12 0.96
N VAL A 137 -1.21 10.57 1.21
CA VAL A 137 -0.04 9.69 1.38
C VAL A 137 0.54 9.96 2.76
N THR A 138 0.64 8.91 3.58
CA THR A 138 1.16 8.98 4.95
C THR A 138 2.42 8.13 5.08
N PRO A 139 3.32 8.45 6.04
CA PRO A 139 4.54 7.67 6.25
C PRO A 139 4.25 6.27 6.81
N ASP A 140 3.18 6.10 7.58
CA ASP A 140 2.85 4.84 8.26
C ASP A 140 1.36 4.46 8.16
N ASN A 141 1.10 3.21 8.55
CA ASN A 141 -0.22 2.60 8.51
C ASN A 141 -1.15 3.12 9.61
N LEU A 142 -0.62 3.54 10.77
CA LEU A 142 -1.42 4.02 11.88
C LEU A 142 -2.10 5.33 11.48
N THR A 143 -1.33 6.29 10.95
CA THR A 143 -1.87 7.56 10.44
C THR A 143 -2.83 7.34 9.27
N ARG A 144 -2.50 6.43 8.33
CA ARG A 144 -3.41 6.09 7.22
C ARG A 144 -4.76 5.59 7.73
N THR A 145 -4.73 4.64 8.67
CA THR A 145 -5.96 4.07 9.25
C THR A 145 -6.74 5.13 10.02
N ALA A 146 -6.07 6.00 10.79
CA ALA A 146 -6.74 7.10 11.48
C ALA A 146 -7.45 8.05 10.51
N ILE A 147 -6.76 8.50 9.44
CA ILE A 147 -7.35 9.36 8.41
C ILE A 147 -8.55 8.67 7.74
N ASN A 148 -8.43 7.40 7.39
CA ASN A 148 -9.53 6.64 6.80
C ASN A 148 -10.74 6.54 7.73
N SER A 149 -10.51 6.31 9.02
CA SER A 149 -11.58 6.27 10.01
C SER A 149 -12.31 7.62 10.10
N GLU A 150 -11.59 8.73 10.04
CA GLU A 150 -12.22 10.06 9.99
C GLU A 150 -13.01 10.27 8.69
N PHE A 151 -12.51 9.82 7.54
CA PHE A 151 -13.28 9.86 6.28
C PHE A 151 -14.58 9.07 6.36
N ILE A 152 -14.56 7.89 6.97
CA ILE A 152 -15.76 7.08 7.16
C ILE A 152 -16.75 7.80 8.07
N LYS A 153 -16.29 8.43 9.15
CA LYS A 153 -17.15 9.22 10.05
C LYS A 153 -17.82 10.38 9.32
N GLU A 154 -17.07 11.14 8.52
CA GLU A 154 -17.62 12.25 7.74
C GLU A 154 -18.58 11.75 6.66
N ALA A 155 -18.22 10.68 5.93
CA ALA A 155 -19.11 10.06 4.94
C ALA A 155 -20.41 9.54 5.58
N ALA A 156 -20.33 8.98 6.80
CA ALA A 156 -21.50 8.52 7.54
C ALA A 156 -22.48 9.66 7.88
N LYS A 157 -21.98 10.87 8.17
CA LYS A 157 -22.83 12.05 8.44
C LYS A 157 -23.59 12.53 7.20
N GLN A 158 -23.07 12.25 6.01
CA GLN A 158 -23.67 12.64 4.73
C GLN A 158 -24.70 11.62 4.23
N LEU A 159 -24.89 10.50 4.93
CA LEU A 159 -25.89 9.52 4.56
C LEU A 159 -27.32 10.07 4.77
N PRO A 160 -28.28 9.69 3.91
CA PRO A 160 -29.69 10.05 4.10
C PRO A 160 -30.22 9.60 5.46
N LEU A 161 -31.25 10.29 5.96
CA LEU A 161 -31.88 9.96 7.24
C LEU A 161 -32.30 8.47 7.27
N GLY A 162 -31.94 7.77 8.37
CA GLY A 162 -32.23 6.35 8.54
C GLY A 162 -31.29 5.39 7.81
N LYS A 163 -30.28 5.91 7.10
CA LYS A 163 -29.17 5.12 6.56
C LYS A 163 -27.96 5.20 7.50
N TYR A 164 -27.21 4.11 7.58
CA TYR A 164 -26.05 4.00 8.46
C TYR A 164 -24.95 3.21 7.73
N PRO A 165 -23.66 3.43 8.06
CA PRO A 165 -22.57 2.61 7.56
C PRO A 165 -22.78 1.13 7.92
N ILE A 166 -22.31 0.25 7.05
CA ILE A 166 -22.36 -1.20 7.24
C ILE A 166 -21.05 -1.63 7.87
N ARG A 167 -21.11 -2.18 9.09
CA ARG A 167 -19.95 -2.75 9.77
C ARG A 167 -19.87 -4.25 9.54
N LEU A 168 -18.85 -4.70 8.83
CA LEU A 168 -18.52 -6.11 8.68
C LEU A 168 -17.48 -6.48 9.74
N VAL A 169 -17.80 -7.46 10.57
CA VAL A 169 -16.92 -7.94 11.65
C VAL A 169 -16.26 -9.24 11.21
N VAL A 170 -14.96 -9.39 11.46
CA VAL A 170 -14.26 -10.64 11.21
C VAL A 170 -14.91 -11.75 12.02
N GLN A 171 -15.12 -12.91 11.39
CA GLN A 171 -15.56 -14.08 12.10
C GLN A 171 -14.38 -14.68 12.87
N PHE A 172 -14.22 -14.28 14.13
CA PHE A 172 -13.33 -14.96 15.06
C PHE A 172 -13.96 -16.30 15.43
N SER A 173 -13.51 -17.38 14.80
CA SER A 173 -14.00 -18.75 15.04
C SER A 173 -13.90 -19.11 16.53
N SER A 174 -15.00 -19.08 17.30
CA SER A 174 -15.09 -19.38 18.75
C SER A 174 -14.00 -18.80 19.67
N SER A 175 -13.05 -18.01 19.16
CA SER A 175 -11.85 -17.56 19.88
C SER A 175 -12.16 -16.36 20.78
N LEU A 176 -13.32 -15.73 20.59
CA LEU A 176 -13.82 -14.67 21.44
C LEU A 176 -14.89 -15.14 22.44
N SER A 177 -15.40 -16.38 22.35
CA SER A 177 -16.57 -16.81 23.14
C SER A 177 -16.28 -17.00 24.64
N GLY A 178 -15.03 -16.83 25.07
CA GLY A 178 -14.63 -16.84 26.48
C GLY A 178 -14.06 -15.51 26.99
N LEU A 179 -14.04 -14.45 26.17
CA LEU A 179 -13.49 -13.15 26.55
C LEU A 179 -14.56 -12.27 27.19
N SER A 180 -14.17 -11.53 28.22
CA SER A 180 -14.98 -10.45 28.79
C SER A 180 -15.20 -9.33 27.77
N ARG A 181 -16.22 -8.51 28.00
CA ARG A 181 -16.51 -7.34 27.14
C ARG A 181 -15.30 -6.42 26.96
N ARG A 182 -14.52 -6.18 28.02
CA ARG A 182 -13.32 -5.33 27.97
C ARG A 182 -12.22 -5.95 27.12
N GLU A 183 -12.05 -7.26 27.18
CA GLU A 183 -11.07 -7.97 26.36
C GLU A 183 -11.47 -7.99 24.89
N VAL A 184 -12.76 -8.16 24.60
CA VAL A 184 -13.28 -8.04 23.22
C VAL A 184 -13.06 -6.62 22.70
N GLU A 185 -13.39 -5.58 23.48
CA GLU A 185 -13.14 -4.18 23.12
C GLU A 185 -11.65 -3.91 22.86
N TYR A 186 -10.77 -4.45 23.69
CA TYR A 186 -9.32 -4.37 23.49
C TYR A 186 -8.88 -5.04 22.18
N VAL A 187 -9.32 -6.27 21.93
CA VAL A 187 -8.99 -7.03 20.70
C VAL A 187 -9.50 -6.29 19.46
N MET A 188 -10.71 -5.72 19.51
CA MET A 188 -11.27 -4.94 18.40
C MET A 188 -10.52 -3.63 18.14
N GLY A 189 -9.81 -3.10 19.14
CA GLY A 189 -8.96 -1.91 19.01
C GLY A 189 -7.53 -2.19 18.54
N LEU A 190 -7.13 -3.46 18.41
CA LEU A 190 -5.78 -3.81 17.97
C LEU A 190 -5.58 -3.51 16.47
N PRO A 191 -4.36 -3.13 16.04
CA PRO A 191 -4.07 -2.87 14.63
C PRO A 191 -4.12 -4.16 13.80
N ASP A 192 -4.42 -4.02 12.51
CA ASP A 192 -4.51 -5.11 11.51
C ASP A 192 -3.25 -5.99 11.44
N SER A 193 -2.07 -5.44 11.77
CA SER A 193 -0.80 -6.15 11.86
C SER A 193 -0.83 -7.31 12.86
N ARG A 194 -1.72 -7.26 13.87
CA ARG A 194 -1.93 -8.31 14.86
C ARG A 194 -2.82 -9.45 14.35
N PHE A 195 -3.49 -9.26 13.22
CA PHE A 195 -4.46 -10.20 12.65
C PHE A 195 -4.11 -10.57 11.19
N GLY A 196 -2.82 -10.65 10.87
CA GLY A 196 -2.39 -11.04 9.54
C GLY A 196 -2.77 -10.04 8.44
N ARG A 197 -2.81 -8.74 8.78
CA ARG A 197 -3.24 -7.62 7.91
C ARG A 197 -4.75 -7.58 7.63
N MET A 198 -5.54 -8.07 8.57
CA MET A 198 -7.00 -7.99 8.52
C MET A 198 -7.49 -7.10 9.66
N ALA A 199 -8.27 -6.07 9.36
CA ALA A 199 -8.88 -5.28 10.43
C ALA A 199 -9.96 -6.13 11.15
N PRO A 200 -10.11 -6.04 12.48
CA PRO A 200 -11.15 -6.76 13.23
C PRO A 200 -12.58 -6.50 12.73
N PHE A 201 -12.78 -5.31 12.17
CA PHE A 201 -13.97 -4.94 11.44
C PHE A 201 -13.60 -3.93 10.34
N ILE A 202 -14.48 -3.79 9.36
CA ILE A 202 -14.42 -2.74 8.34
C ILE A 202 -15.79 -2.07 8.26
N ASP A 203 -15.77 -0.75 8.21
CA ASP A 203 -16.96 0.07 7.98
C ASP A 203 -17.04 0.45 6.52
N LEU A 204 -18.22 0.22 5.94
CA LEU A 204 -18.50 0.42 4.53
C LEU A 204 -19.62 1.44 4.37
N VAL A 205 -19.39 2.43 3.52
CA VAL A 205 -20.37 3.43 3.10
C VAL A 205 -20.49 3.32 1.58
N GLU A 206 -21.70 3.08 1.07
CA GLU A 206 -21.93 3.05 -0.38
C GLU A 206 -21.56 4.41 -0.99
N GLY A 207 -20.88 4.38 -2.14
CA GLY A 207 -20.24 5.54 -2.78
C GLY A 207 -18.81 5.83 -2.30
N MET A 208 -18.29 5.13 -1.27
CA MET A 208 -16.94 5.42 -0.78
C MET A 208 -15.84 4.86 -1.69
N PRO A 209 -14.70 5.56 -1.81
CA PRO A 209 -13.52 5.04 -2.50
C PRO A 209 -12.91 3.86 -1.73
N VAL A 210 -12.51 2.83 -2.47
CA VAL A 210 -11.96 1.59 -1.93
C VAL A 210 -10.75 1.12 -2.74
N GLN A 211 -9.82 0.43 -2.09
CA GLN A 211 -8.68 -0.19 -2.73
C GLN A 211 -8.68 -1.70 -2.50
N VAL A 212 -8.56 -2.47 -3.58
CA VAL A 212 -8.38 -3.92 -3.54
C VAL A 212 -7.01 -4.24 -2.91
N THR A 213 -6.96 -5.16 -1.96
CA THR A 213 -5.72 -5.48 -1.21
C THR A 213 -5.12 -6.86 -1.50
N GLU A 214 -5.83 -7.69 -2.26
CA GLU A 214 -5.38 -9.03 -2.65
C GLU A 214 -5.59 -9.29 -4.14
N ASN A 215 -4.80 -10.22 -4.69
CA ASN A 215 -4.94 -10.65 -6.08
C ASN A 215 -6.00 -11.73 -6.16
N VAL A 216 -7.20 -11.38 -6.61
CA VAL A 216 -8.33 -12.33 -6.64
C VAL A 216 -8.72 -12.68 -8.06
N ARG A 217 -8.89 -11.68 -8.93
CA ARG A 217 -9.05 -11.89 -10.38
C ARG A 217 -8.26 -10.83 -11.16
N PRO A 218 -6.91 -10.88 -11.14
CA PRO A 218 -6.08 -9.90 -11.83
C PRO A 218 -6.40 -9.76 -13.32
N ALA A 219 -6.69 -10.87 -14.00
CA ALA A 219 -7.10 -10.89 -15.41
C ALA A 219 -8.39 -10.10 -15.70
N LYS A 220 -9.17 -9.77 -14.67
CA LYS A 220 -10.37 -8.94 -14.78
C LYS A 220 -10.23 -7.60 -14.04
N GLY A 221 -9.02 -7.19 -13.64
CA GLY A 221 -8.76 -5.92 -12.95
C GLY A 221 -8.83 -5.96 -11.42
N ALA A 222 -9.29 -7.06 -10.82
CA ALA A 222 -9.34 -7.23 -9.37
C ALA A 222 -8.00 -7.72 -8.81
N ALA A 223 -7.02 -6.82 -8.77
CA ALA A 223 -5.67 -7.04 -8.27
C ALA A 223 -5.36 -6.12 -7.08
N ASN A 224 -4.36 -6.47 -6.29
CA ASN A 224 -3.90 -5.63 -5.20
C ASN A 224 -3.50 -4.24 -5.74
N SER A 225 -3.93 -3.19 -5.04
CA SER A 225 -3.79 -1.77 -5.39
C SER A 225 -4.75 -1.22 -6.44
N THR A 226 -5.66 -2.03 -6.99
CA THR A 226 -6.73 -1.50 -7.83
C THR A 226 -7.65 -0.60 -7.00
N LEU A 227 -7.86 0.64 -7.45
CA LEU A 227 -8.81 1.57 -6.86
C LEU A 227 -10.20 1.41 -7.51
N GLY A 228 -11.24 1.65 -6.73
CA GLY A 228 -12.61 1.70 -7.22
C GLY A 228 -13.53 2.42 -6.25
N THR A 229 -14.81 2.43 -6.57
CA THR A 229 -15.88 2.97 -5.74
C THR A 229 -16.78 1.84 -5.28
N LEU A 230 -17.10 1.79 -3.98
CA LEU A 230 -18.04 0.82 -3.45
C LEU A 230 -19.45 1.19 -3.92
N GLU A 231 -20.02 0.42 -4.84
CA GLU A 231 -21.38 0.69 -5.36
C GLU A 231 -22.43 0.17 -4.39
N ARG A 232 -22.28 -1.09 -3.95
CA ARG A 232 -23.28 -1.75 -3.12
C ARG A 232 -22.73 -2.95 -2.38
N VAL A 233 -23.28 -3.21 -1.19
CA VAL A 233 -23.06 -4.44 -0.44
C VAL A 233 -24.29 -5.35 -0.55
N VAL A 234 -24.14 -6.54 -1.12
CA VAL A 234 -25.26 -7.46 -1.36
C VAL A 234 -25.26 -8.59 -0.33
N PHE A 235 -26.41 -8.78 0.31
CA PHE A 235 -26.64 -9.79 1.33
C PHE A 235 -27.65 -10.84 0.87
N SER A 236 -27.60 -12.03 1.48
CA SER A 236 -28.62 -13.07 1.26
C SER A 236 -30.00 -12.58 1.71
N PRO A 237 -31.09 -13.05 1.08
CA PRO A 237 -32.43 -12.91 1.61
C PRO A 237 -32.51 -13.36 3.08
N GLY A 238 -33.28 -12.62 3.89
CA GLY A 238 -33.43 -12.87 5.33
C GLY A 238 -32.24 -12.45 6.20
N THR A 239 -31.26 -11.73 5.66
CA THR A 239 -30.23 -11.06 6.49
C THR A 239 -30.89 -9.96 7.31
N ARG A 240 -30.72 -10.01 8.64
CA ARG A 240 -31.18 -8.94 9.54
C ARG A 240 -30.01 -8.04 9.88
N PHE A 241 -30.29 -6.78 10.22
CA PHE A 241 -29.30 -5.81 10.63
C PHE A 241 -29.57 -5.36 12.06
N LYS A 242 -28.51 -5.35 12.89
CA LYS A 242 -28.55 -4.79 14.24
C LYS A 242 -27.88 -3.42 14.22
N LEU A 243 -28.58 -2.42 14.74
CA LEU A 243 -27.98 -1.11 14.99
C LEU A 243 -27.08 -1.18 16.22
N VAL A 244 -25.85 -0.72 16.08
CA VAL A 244 -24.85 -0.67 17.15
C VAL A 244 -24.31 0.75 17.23
N ARG A 245 -24.35 1.34 18.42
CA ARG A 245 -23.68 2.61 18.69
C ARG A 245 -22.22 2.32 19.04
N ASP A 246 -21.31 2.81 18.21
CA ASP A 246 -19.89 2.82 18.50
C ASP A 246 -19.55 4.12 19.24
N CYS A 247 -19.30 4.03 20.55
CA CYS A 247 -18.98 5.18 21.38
C CYS A 247 -17.59 5.76 21.05
N ASN A 248 -16.64 4.95 20.59
CA ASN A 248 -15.28 5.40 20.27
C ASN A 248 -15.27 6.20 18.96
N ALA A 249 -15.99 5.70 17.95
CA ALA A 249 -16.15 6.41 16.68
C ALA A 249 -17.25 7.47 16.71
N ASN A 250 -18.07 7.51 17.77
CA ASN A 250 -19.28 8.33 17.93
C ASN A 250 -20.21 8.24 16.70
N MET A 251 -20.50 7.02 16.26
CA MET A 251 -21.41 6.76 15.13
C MET A 251 -22.32 5.56 15.39
N ILE A 252 -23.41 5.48 14.64
CA ILE A 252 -24.30 4.32 14.62
C ILE A 252 -24.02 3.55 13.34
N VAL A 253 -23.79 2.24 13.47
CA VAL A 253 -23.53 1.34 12.34
C VAL A 253 -24.57 0.21 12.30
N GLN A 254 -24.80 -0.33 11.12
CA GLN A 254 -25.57 -1.55 10.90
C GLN A 254 -24.65 -2.75 10.81
N VAL A 255 -24.85 -3.73 11.70
CA VAL A 255 -24.12 -5.00 11.71
C VAL A 255 -25.04 -6.10 11.18
N PRO A 256 -24.71 -6.76 10.06
CA PRO A 256 -25.54 -7.82 9.49
C PRO A 256 -25.40 -9.13 10.28
N THR A 257 -26.49 -9.91 10.40
CA THR A 257 -26.47 -11.23 11.05
C THR A 257 -25.81 -12.31 10.21
N LYS A 258 -25.69 -12.07 8.90
CA LYS A 258 -25.04 -12.95 7.93
C LYS A 258 -24.02 -12.13 7.15
N PRO A 259 -22.88 -12.71 6.77
CA PRO A 259 -21.92 -12.00 5.95
C PRO A 259 -22.47 -11.73 4.54
N PRO A 260 -21.89 -10.76 3.80
CA PRO A 260 -22.34 -10.44 2.45
C PRO A 260 -22.11 -11.60 1.49
N CYS A 261 -22.95 -11.70 0.47
CA CYS A 261 -22.79 -12.65 -0.63
C CYS A 261 -21.94 -12.08 -1.77
N THR A 262 -21.97 -10.76 -1.96
CA THR A 262 -21.28 -10.09 -3.06
C THR A 262 -20.99 -8.64 -2.67
N LEU A 263 -19.81 -8.17 -3.03
CA LEU A 263 -19.50 -6.74 -3.06
C LEU A 263 -19.47 -6.29 -4.51
N CYS A 264 -20.30 -5.30 -4.82
CA CYS A 264 -20.33 -4.63 -6.12
C CYS A 264 -19.48 -3.38 -6.01
N TYR A 265 -18.47 -3.24 -6.87
CA TYR A 265 -17.67 -2.04 -6.94
C TYR A 265 -17.39 -1.68 -8.40
N ALA A 266 -17.37 -0.38 -8.68
CA ALA A 266 -17.01 0.16 -9.97
C ALA A 266 -15.49 0.38 -9.99
N LEU A 267 -14.81 -0.28 -10.93
CA LEU A 267 -13.47 0.09 -11.35
C LEU A 267 -13.56 1.24 -12.35
N ILE A 268 -12.48 2.02 -12.46
CA ILE A 268 -12.37 3.17 -13.38
C ILE A 268 -12.82 2.83 -14.81
N GLU A 269 -12.76 1.55 -15.23
CA GLU A 269 -13.15 1.10 -16.58
C GLU A 269 -14.20 -0.05 -16.63
N ALA A 270 -14.72 -0.55 -15.50
CA ALA A 270 -15.72 -1.64 -15.51
C ALA A 270 -16.48 -1.80 -14.19
N LEU A 271 -17.78 -2.11 -14.27
CA LEU A 271 -18.58 -2.51 -13.12
C LEU A 271 -18.32 -3.99 -12.81
N MET A 272 -17.75 -4.29 -11.64
CA MET A 272 -17.42 -5.65 -11.23
C MET A 272 -18.25 -6.12 -10.04
N CYS A 273 -18.91 -7.27 -10.20
CA CYS A 273 -19.51 -8.01 -9.10
C CYS A 273 -18.59 -9.17 -8.71
N LEU A 274 -17.90 -9.07 -7.57
CA LEU A 274 -17.19 -10.22 -7.02
C LEU A 274 -18.02 -10.92 -5.96
N HIS A 275 -18.39 -12.16 -6.28
CA HIS A 275 -18.89 -13.13 -5.32
C HIS A 275 -17.67 -13.60 -4.50
N LEU A 276 -17.44 -12.93 -3.37
CA LEU A 276 -16.37 -13.25 -2.43
C LEU A 276 -16.97 -13.98 -1.24
N THR A 277 -16.25 -14.96 -0.71
CA THR A 277 -16.63 -15.53 0.57
C THR A 277 -16.36 -14.49 1.69
N PRO A 278 -17.04 -14.59 2.84
CA PRO A 278 -16.97 -13.62 3.93
C PRO A 278 -15.55 -13.31 4.42
N GLN A 279 -14.69 -14.32 4.43
CA GLN A 279 -13.28 -14.21 4.84
C GLN A 279 -12.43 -13.43 3.84
N TRP A 280 -12.81 -13.45 2.55
CA TRP A 280 -12.12 -12.71 1.50
C TRP A 280 -12.53 -11.24 1.48
N ILE A 281 -13.79 -10.92 1.79
CA ILE A 281 -14.30 -9.54 1.89
C ILE A 281 -13.49 -8.71 2.88
N MET A 282 -13.20 -9.25 4.06
CA MET A 282 -12.42 -8.56 5.11
C MET A 282 -10.96 -8.34 4.72
N ARG A 283 -10.42 -9.14 3.80
CA ARG A 283 -9.08 -9.01 3.24
C ARG A 283 -9.05 -8.17 1.97
N PHE A 284 -10.20 -7.72 1.47
CA PHE A 284 -10.32 -7.19 0.13
C PHE A 284 -10.16 -5.69 0.04
N PHE A 285 -10.59 -4.93 1.07
CA PHE A 285 -10.67 -3.49 0.97
C PHE A 285 -9.89 -2.76 2.06
N LEU A 286 -9.03 -1.84 1.64
CA LEU A 286 -8.59 -0.73 2.48
C LEU A 286 -9.10 0.56 1.86
N CYS A 287 -9.53 1.49 2.72
CA CYS A 287 -9.69 2.87 2.30
C CYS A 287 -8.28 3.45 2.03
N PHE A 288 -8.10 4.09 0.88
CA PHE A 288 -6.93 4.85 0.40
C PHE A 288 -5.47 4.33 0.53
N ARG A 289 -4.64 4.88 -0.37
CA ARG A 289 -3.37 4.38 -0.90
C ARG A 289 -2.28 4.12 0.14
N LYS A 290 -1.52 3.05 -0.12
CA LYS A 290 -0.23 2.73 0.50
C LYS A 290 0.94 3.18 -0.39
N ARG A 291 1.90 3.91 0.17
CA ARG A 291 3.32 3.80 -0.22
C ARG A 291 4.12 3.65 1.08
N ARG A 292 4.83 2.54 1.23
CA ARG A 292 5.67 2.30 2.42
C ARG A 292 6.95 3.12 2.29
N CYS A 293 7.05 4.25 2.97
CA CYS A 293 8.33 4.89 3.19
C CYS A 293 8.89 4.37 4.53
N HIS A 294 9.83 3.44 4.49
CA HIS A 294 10.72 3.24 5.63
C HIS A 294 11.91 4.16 5.44
N VAL A 295 12.14 5.04 6.41
CA VAL A 295 13.36 5.83 6.51
C VAL A 295 14.50 4.84 6.70
N GLY A 296 15.26 4.61 5.64
CA GLY A 296 16.49 3.83 5.69
C GLY A 296 17.48 4.50 6.63
N ASN A 297 18.17 3.69 7.43
CA ASN A 297 19.23 4.12 8.32
C ASN A 297 20.30 4.92 7.52
N PRO A 298 20.60 6.19 7.87
CA PRO A 298 21.51 7.04 7.08
C PRO A 298 22.96 6.54 6.99
N ARG A 299 23.32 5.45 7.68
CA ARG A 299 24.70 4.94 7.78
C ARG A 299 25.20 4.10 6.61
N LEU A 300 24.46 4.01 5.50
CA LEU A 300 24.82 3.14 4.36
C LEU A 300 25.34 3.86 3.11
N TYR A 301 25.57 5.18 3.17
CA TYR A 301 26.26 5.91 2.11
C TYR A 301 27.67 6.32 2.58
N PRO A 302 28.74 5.97 1.85
CA PRO A 302 30.08 6.40 2.20
C PRO A 302 30.20 7.92 2.05
N SER A 303 30.57 8.56 3.17
CA SER A 303 31.21 9.87 3.31
C SER A 303 30.93 10.92 2.21
N CYS A 304 30.01 11.83 2.49
CA CYS A 304 30.05 13.18 1.96
C CYS A 304 30.03 14.17 3.13
N HIS A 305 30.89 15.17 3.05
CA HIS A 305 31.39 15.97 4.17
C HIS A 305 30.31 16.58 5.07
N SER A 306 30.62 16.55 6.37
CA SER A 306 29.96 17.26 7.45
C SER A 306 29.76 18.75 7.15
N GLN A 307 28.51 19.21 7.07
CA GLN A 307 28.16 20.58 7.39
C GLN A 307 27.21 20.58 8.59
N GLN A 308 27.70 21.20 9.66
CA GLN A 308 27.04 21.36 10.95
C GLN A 308 25.77 22.20 10.78
N PHE A 309 24.63 21.68 11.24
CA PHE A 309 23.46 22.51 11.53
C PHE A 309 23.76 23.35 12.78
N VAL A 310 24.02 24.64 12.59
CA VAL A 310 24.02 25.61 13.68
C VAL A 310 22.58 25.91 14.04
N SER A 311 22.15 25.49 15.23
CA SER A 311 20.88 25.93 15.82
C SER A 311 21.05 27.37 16.32
N SER A 312 20.42 28.34 15.68
CA SER A 312 20.20 29.64 16.32
C SER A 312 19.01 29.51 17.27
N ALA A 313 19.29 29.25 18.55
CA ALA A 313 18.37 29.59 19.61
C ALA A 313 18.38 31.11 19.78
N LYS A 314 17.21 31.74 19.70
CA LYS A 314 16.98 33.09 20.21
C LYS A 314 16.05 32.98 21.42
N SER A 315 16.65 33.19 22.58
CA SER A 315 16.21 34.08 23.64
C SER A 315 17.48 34.69 24.23
#